data_AF-A0A2A9GM99-F1
#
_entry.id   AF-A0A2A9GM99-F1
#
_cell.length_a   1.000
_cell.length_b   1.000
_cell.length_c   1.000
_cell.angle_alpha   90.00
_cell.angle_beta   90.00
_cell.angle_gamma   90.00
#
_symmetry.space_group_name_H-M   'P 1'
#
loop_
_entity.id
_entity.type
_entity.pdbx_description
1 polymer ?
#
loop_
_entity_poly.entity_id
_entity_poly.type
_entity_poly.pdbx_seq_one_letter_code
_entity_poly.pdbx_strand_id
1 'polypeptide(L)'
;MLTETGARCALQVARQRRLSVYPDEFGMEQDICDVTLWLIEKHSLSRVHVWVDRHYTQIGREIAGVTVMTSPSHPARLSDAAHDAFLALGYTIEDTRADTYGHQFCDGHHSRHEIIQAYARIEDLLRLWRSQ
;
A
#
# COMPACT_ATOMS: atom_id res chain seq x y z
N MET A 1 32.66 -1.19 8.55
CA MET A 1 31.59 -0.27 8.13
C MET A 1 31.20 -0.65 6.71
N LEU A 2 30.02 -1.25 6.54
CA LEU A 2 29.37 -1.43 5.25
C LEU A 2 28.14 -0.53 5.33
N THR A 3 28.16 0.58 4.60
CA THR A 3 26.96 1.39 4.38
C THR A 3 26.01 0.55 3.52
N GLU A 4 25.11 -0.18 4.17
CA GLU A 4 23.87 -0.67 3.58
C GLU A 4 23.01 0.53 3.17
N THR A 5 23.44 1.29 2.16
CA THR A 5 22.50 1.95 1.27
C THR A 5 22.01 0.91 0.27
N GLY A 6 21.35 -0.13 0.80
CA GLY A 6 20.41 -0.89 -0.02
C GLY A 6 19.40 0.12 -0.55
N ALA A 7 19.15 0.11 -1.86
CA ALA A 7 18.19 1.01 -2.48
C ALA A 7 16.90 0.96 -1.63
N ARG A 8 16.47 2.07 -1.04
CA ARG A 8 15.18 2.10 -0.33
C ARG A 8 14.07 2.14 -1.37
N CYS A 9 12.92 1.58 -1.01
CA CYS A 9 11.74 1.64 -1.87
C CYS A 9 11.49 3.06 -2.37
N ALA A 10 11.25 3.22 -3.67
CA ALA A 10 11.02 4.53 -4.29
C ALA A 10 9.89 5.32 -3.60
N LEU A 11 8.83 4.63 -3.17
CA LEU A 11 7.73 5.21 -2.40
C LEU A 11 8.17 5.74 -1.03
N GLN A 12 9.03 5.01 -0.31
CA GLN A 12 9.56 5.48 0.96
C GLN A 12 10.48 6.70 0.79
N VAL A 13 11.25 6.74 -0.29
CA VAL A 13 12.07 7.90 -0.64
C VAL A 13 11.18 9.11 -1.00
N ALA A 14 10.12 8.90 -1.78
CA ALA A 14 9.15 9.94 -2.12
C ALA A 14 8.48 10.49 -0.85
N ARG A 15 8.03 9.61 0.04
CA ARG A 15 7.48 9.97 1.35
C ARG A 15 8.47 10.81 2.17
N GLN A 16 9.72 10.36 2.29
CA GLN A 16 10.74 11.08 3.07
C GLN A 16 10.99 12.49 2.53
N ARG A 17 11.04 12.65 1.20
CA ARG A 17 11.20 13.96 0.56
C ARG A 17 9.99 14.86 0.83
N ARG A 18 8.78 14.34 0.66
CA ARG A 18 7.54 15.10 0.91
C ARG A 18 7.46 15.59 2.35
N LEU A 19 7.67 14.69 3.32
CA LEU A 19 7.63 15.03 4.75
C LEU A 19 8.76 15.97 5.19
N SER A 20 9.87 16.05 4.45
CA SER A 20 10.91 17.05 4.73
C SER A 20 10.47 18.49 4.43
N VAL A 21 9.46 18.66 3.56
CA VAL A 21 8.90 19.96 3.19
C VAL A 21 7.57 20.21 3.91
N TYR A 22 6.74 19.18 4.02
CA TYR A 22 5.40 19.23 4.64
C TYR A 22 5.25 18.10 5.68
N PRO A 23 5.72 18.29 6.93
CA PRO A 23 5.80 17.23 7.93
C PRO A 23 4.46 16.60 8.33
N ASP A 24 3.38 17.38 8.28
CA ASP A 24 2.04 16.96 8.69
C ASP A 24 1.17 16.52 7.52
N GLU A 25 1.69 16.60 6.29
CA GLU A 25 0.92 16.24 5.11
C GLU A 25 0.70 14.72 5.06
N PHE A 26 -0.56 14.34 4.87
CA PHE A 26 -0.93 12.96 4.68
C PHE A 26 -0.28 12.40 3.41
N GLY A 27 0.18 11.16 3.46
CA GLY A 27 0.42 10.40 2.24
C GLY A 27 0.35 8.91 2.48
N MET A 28 -0.10 8.25 1.43
CA MET A 28 -0.45 6.84 1.41
C MET A 28 0.73 5.94 1.04
N GLU A 29 1.93 6.49 0.86
CA GLU A 29 3.10 5.74 0.38
C GLU A 29 3.44 4.58 1.31
N GLN A 30 3.42 4.82 2.63
CA GLN A 30 3.67 3.77 3.62
C GLN A 30 2.55 2.73 3.64
N ASP A 31 1.29 3.15 3.49
CA ASP A 31 0.15 2.24 3.48
C ASP A 31 0.19 1.32 2.24
N ILE A 32 0.56 1.85 1.07
CA ILE A 32 0.79 1.04 -0.14
C ILE A 32 1.94 0.05 0.06
N CYS A 33 3.07 0.48 0.62
CA CYS A 33 4.17 -0.42 0.96
C CYS A 33 3.70 -1.51 1.92
N ASP A 34 3.02 -1.16 3.01
CA ASP A 34 2.62 -2.12 4.04
C ASP A 34 1.63 -3.15 3.48
N VAL A 35 0.62 -2.73 2.72
CA VAL A 35 -0.32 -3.65 2.06
C VAL A 35 0.41 -4.55 1.06
N THR A 36 1.35 -4.01 0.28
CA THR A 36 2.15 -4.80 -0.67
C THR A 36 2.97 -5.88 0.04
N LEU A 37 3.70 -5.50 1.09
CA LEU A 37 4.54 -6.43 1.85
C LEU A 37 3.70 -7.47 2.61
N TRP A 38 2.57 -7.06 3.16
CA TRP A 38 1.62 -7.96 3.80
C TRP A 38 1.08 -9.01 2.82
N LEU A 39 0.64 -8.61 1.62
CA LEU A 39 0.17 -9.56 0.59
C LEU A 39 1.26 -10.56 0.20
N ILE A 40 2.48 -10.08 0.01
CA ILE A 40 3.66 -10.90 -0.30
C ILE A 40 3.88 -11.96 0.78
N GLU A 41 3.97 -11.54 2.04
CA GLU A 41 4.24 -12.46 3.16
C GLU A 41 3.06 -13.41 3.41
N LYS A 42 1.83 -12.89 3.44
CA LYS A 42 0.61 -13.65 3.74
C LYS A 42 0.34 -14.78 2.75
N HIS A 43 0.61 -14.51 1.48
CA HIS A 43 0.33 -15.44 0.39
C HIS A 43 1.59 -16.12 -0.17
N SER A 44 2.75 -15.92 0.47
CA SER A 44 4.04 -16.48 0.03
C SER A 44 4.35 -16.14 -1.44
N LEU A 45 4.07 -14.92 -1.85
CA LEU A 45 4.28 -14.44 -3.22
C LEU A 45 5.70 -13.92 -3.37
N SER A 46 6.30 -14.05 -4.55
CA SER A 46 7.62 -13.48 -4.81
C SER A 46 7.55 -11.98 -5.09
N ARG A 47 6.47 -11.52 -5.74
CA ARG A 47 6.23 -10.12 -6.09
C ARG A 47 4.76 -9.89 -6.40
N VAL A 48 4.26 -8.72 -5.99
CA VAL A 48 2.95 -8.19 -6.39
C VAL A 48 3.09 -6.72 -6.72
N HIS A 49 2.21 -6.21 -7.58
CA HIS A 49 2.04 -4.78 -7.80
C HIS A 49 0.65 -4.38 -7.31
N VAL A 50 0.61 -3.52 -6.29
CA VAL A 50 -0.61 -2.91 -5.80
C VAL A 50 -0.78 -1.55 -6.47
N TRP A 51 -1.80 -1.44 -7.31
CA TRP A 51 -2.21 -0.19 -7.95
C TRP A 51 -3.35 0.41 -7.15
N VAL A 52 -3.20 1.69 -6.80
CA VAL A 52 -4.26 2.45 -6.13
C VAL A 52 -4.68 3.58 -7.04
N ASP A 53 -5.94 3.55 -7.44
CA ASP A 53 -6.54 4.57 -8.29
C ASP A 53 -7.20 5.64 -7.42
N ARG A 54 -7.04 6.91 -7.80
CA ARG A 54 -7.70 8.04 -7.14
C ARG A 54 -8.34 8.96 -8.17
N HIS A 55 -9.50 9.51 -7.83
CA HIS A 55 -10.03 10.66 -8.54
C HIS A 55 -9.28 11.94 -8.12
N TYR A 56 -9.16 12.91 -9.02
CA TYR A 56 -8.47 14.17 -8.74
C TYR A 56 -9.08 15.00 -7.61
N THR A 57 -10.34 14.75 -7.26
CA THR A 57 -11.05 15.43 -6.16
C THR A 57 -10.88 14.74 -4.81
N GLN A 58 -10.38 13.50 -4.78
CA GLN A 58 -10.24 12.72 -3.55
C GLN A 58 -9.03 13.17 -2.75
N ILE A 59 -9.24 13.40 -1.46
CA ILE A 59 -8.21 13.88 -0.52
C ILE A 59 -8.02 12.89 0.63
N GLY A 60 -6.85 12.92 1.28
CA GLY A 60 -6.59 12.06 2.43
C GLY A 60 -6.79 10.57 2.11
N ARG A 61 -7.62 9.89 2.91
CA ARG A 61 -7.89 8.45 2.81
C ARG A 61 -9.06 8.09 1.88
N GLU A 62 -9.26 8.85 0.80
CA GLU A 62 -10.23 8.50 -0.23
C GLU A 62 -9.53 7.94 -1.47
N ILE A 63 -10.01 6.82 -2.01
CA ILE A 63 -9.50 6.20 -3.23
C ILE A 63 -10.66 5.73 -4.12
N ALA A 64 -10.43 5.61 -5.42
CA ALA A 64 -11.40 5.13 -6.40
C ALA A 64 -11.43 3.60 -6.47
N GLY A 65 -10.28 2.97 -6.28
CA GLY A 65 -10.16 1.52 -6.33
C GLY A 65 -8.75 1.04 -6.04
N VAL A 66 -8.63 -0.28 -5.89
CA VAL A 66 -7.34 -0.97 -5.75
C VAL A 66 -7.32 -2.20 -6.63
N THR A 67 -6.22 -2.39 -7.34
CA THR A 67 -6.00 -3.53 -8.23
C THR A 67 -4.67 -4.18 -7.90
N VAL A 68 -4.65 -5.49 -7.71
CA VAL A 68 -3.42 -6.26 -7.47
C VAL A 68 -3.07 -7.11 -8.68
N MET A 69 -1.88 -6.85 -9.24
CA MET A 69 -1.31 -7.66 -10.31
C MET A 69 -0.25 -8.61 -9.75
N THR A 70 -0.31 -9.87 -10.14
CA THR A 70 0.84 -10.78 -10.05
C THR A 70 1.23 -11.20 -11.47
N SER A 71 2.48 -11.61 -11.69
CA SER A 71 2.86 -12.20 -12.99
C SER A 71 2.76 -13.72 -12.85
N PRO A 72 2.02 -14.44 -13.71
CA PRO A 72 1.31 -14.00 -14.92
C PRO A 72 -0.20 -13.75 -14.75
N SER A 73 -0.74 -13.69 -13.53
CA SER A 73 -2.19 -13.69 -13.28
C SER A 73 -2.68 -12.49 -12.47
N HIS A 74 -3.96 -12.15 -12.61
CA HIS A 74 -4.66 -11.23 -11.72
C HIS A 74 -5.58 -12.04 -10.80
N PRO A 75 -5.14 -12.42 -9.60
CA PRO A 75 -6.01 -13.18 -8.72
C PRO A 75 -6.99 -12.17 -8.10
N ALA A 76 -8.26 -12.19 -8.52
CA ALA A 76 -9.31 -11.32 -7.98
C ALA A 76 -9.29 -11.30 -6.44
N ARG A 77 -9.06 -12.47 -5.82
CA ARG A 77 -8.92 -12.63 -4.36
C ARG A 77 -7.84 -11.77 -3.72
N LEU A 78 -6.75 -11.46 -4.41
CA LEU A 78 -5.71 -10.56 -3.89
C LEU A 78 -6.14 -9.10 -3.95
N SER A 79 -6.91 -8.73 -4.98
CA SER A 79 -7.49 -7.38 -5.06
C SER A 79 -8.54 -7.18 -3.97
N ASP A 80 -9.38 -8.19 -3.70
CA ASP A 80 -10.32 -8.18 -2.58
C ASP A 80 -9.59 -8.08 -1.23
N ALA A 81 -8.50 -8.84 -1.04
CA ALA A 81 -7.70 -8.78 0.18
C ALA A 81 -7.02 -7.42 0.38
N ALA A 82 -6.53 -6.81 -0.69
CA ALA A 82 -5.98 -5.46 -0.66
C ALA A 82 -7.07 -4.42 -0.34
N HIS A 83 -8.24 -4.57 -0.94
CA HIS A 83 -9.41 -3.72 -0.70
C HIS A 83 -9.80 -3.74 0.78
N ASP A 84 -9.95 -4.92 1.38
CA ASP A 84 -10.20 -5.08 2.82
C ASP A 84 -9.12 -4.42 3.68
N ALA A 85 -7.85 -4.56 3.31
CA ALA A 85 -6.75 -3.96 4.05
C ALA A 85 -6.81 -2.41 4.01
N PHE A 86 -7.15 -1.82 2.87
CA PHE A 86 -7.36 -0.38 2.76
C PHE A 86 -8.58 0.09 3.55
N LEU A 87 -9.69 -0.65 3.53
CA LEU A 87 -10.84 -0.35 4.41
C LEU A 87 -10.45 -0.39 5.89
N ALA A 88 -9.70 -1.41 6.32
CA ALA A 88 -9.22 -1.54 7.70
C ALA A 88 -8.22 -0.43 8.10
N LEU A 89 -7.49 0.14 7.14
CA LEU A 89 -6.67 1.34 7.32
C LEU A 89 -7.50 2.63 7.40
N GLY A 90 -8.82 2.54 7.29
CA GLY A 90 -9.75 3.66 7.35
C GLY A 90 -9.90 4.43 6.04
N TYR A 91 -9.66 3.78 4.90
CA TYR A 91 -9.95 4.39 3.60
C TYR A 91 -11.42 4.25 3.22
N THR A 92 -11.93 5.29 2.56
CA THR A 92 -13.17 5.23 1.79
C THR A 92 -12.81 4.87 0.35
N ILE A 93 -13.44 3.82 -0.16
CA ILE A 93 -13.26 3.37 -1.55
C ILE A 93 -14.56 3.63 -2.30
N GLU A 94 -14.54 4.61 -3.20
CA GLU A 94 -15.71 5.00 -3.98
C GLU A 94 -15.31 5.39 -5.40
N ASP A 95 -15.87 4.67 -6.38
CA ASP A 95 -15.74 5.01 -7.79
C ASP A 95 -16.87 5.96 -8.22
N THR A 96 -16.50 7.22 -8.37
CA THR A 96 -17.40 8.30 -8.83
C THR A 96 -17.61 8.28 -10.34
N ARG A 97 -16.97 7.34 -11.06
CA ARG A 97 -16.89 7.25 -12.53
C ARG A 97 -16.21 8.45 -13.20
N ALA A 98 -15.60 9.33 -12.42
CA ALA A 98 -14.72 10.37 -12.93
C ALA A 98 -13.36 9.81 -13.32
N ASP A 99 -12.55 10.60 -14.02
CA ASP A 99 -11.19 10.20 -14.38
C ASP A 99 -10.37 9.88 -13.13
N THR A 100 -9.58 8.80 -13.23
CA THR A 100 -8.66 8.36 -12.18
C THR A 100 -7.22 8.52 -12.60
N TYR A 101 -6.33 8.65 -11.62
CA TYR A 101 -4.90 8.50 -11.80
C TYR A 101 -4.39 7.42 -10.83
N GLY A 102 -3.45 6.61 -11.32
CA GLY A 102 -2.79 5.59 -10.51
C GLY A 102 -1.69 6.19 -9.66
N HIS A 103 -1.60 5.77 -8.40
CA HIS A 103 -0.48 6.13 -7.55
C HIS A 103 0.75 5.24 -7.80
N GLN A 104 1.91 5.68 -7.32
CA GLN A 104 3.16 4.93 -7.47
C GLN A 104 3.07 3.59 -6.72
N PHE A 105 3.72 2.56 -7.25
CA PHE A 105 3.72 1.22 -6.69
C PHE A 105 4.97 0.96 -5.83
N CYS A 106 4.85 0.04 -4.88
CA CYS A 106 5.98 -0.45 -4.08
C CYS A 106 6.87 -1.38 -4.93
N ASP A 107 8.17 -1.09 -5.00
CA ASP A 107 9.13 -1.84 -5.82
C ASP A 107 9.86 -2.97 -5.06
N GLY A 108 9.53 -3.18 -3.78
CA GLY A 108 9.94 -4.36 -2.99
C GLY A 108 11.28 -4.21 -2.26
N HIS A 109 11.96 -3.06 -2.34
CA HIS A 109 13.24 -2.86 -1.65
C HIS A 109 13.05 -2.52 -0.16
N HIS A 110 12.67 -3.53 0.61
CA HIS A 110 12.41 -3.44 2.04
C HIS A 110 13.19 -4.51 2.81
N SER A 111 13.59 -4.17 4.03
CA SER A 111 14.23 -5.09 4.96
C SER A 111 13.23 -6.12 5.51
N ARG A 112 13.76 -7.25 6.02
CA ARG A 112 12.92 -8.25 6.70
C ARG A 112 12.16 -7.68 7.89
N HIS A 113 12.73 -6.69 8.58
CA HIS A 113 12.08 -6.04 9.71
C HIS A 113 10.83 -5.25 9.27
N GLU A 114 10.94 -4.48 8.19
CA GLU A 114 9.81 -3.72 7.63
C GLU A 114 8.69 -4.65 7.16
N ILE A 115 9.03 -5.80 6.57
CA ILE A 115 8.04 -6.81 6.17
C ILE A 115 7.26 -7.31 7.40
N ILE A 116 7.95 -7.63 8.50
CA ILE A 116 7.31 -8.11 9.74
C ILE A 116 6.42 -7.02 10.35
N GLN A 117 6.88 -5.76 10.36
CA GLN A 117 6.09 -4.63 10.86
C GLN A 117 4.84 -4.40 10.03
N ALA A 118 4.96 -4.38 8.71
CA ALA A 118 3.85 -4.26 7.78
C ALA A 118 2.82 -5.38 8.01
N TYR A 119 3.29 -6.63 8.10
CA TYR A 119 2.43 -7.78 8.32
C TYR A 119 1.65 -7.65 9.64
N ALA A 120 2.33 -7.35 10.75
CA ALA A 120 1.68 -7.20 12.05
C ALA A 120 0.65 -6.06 12.04
N ARG A 121 1.01 -4.91 11.48
CA ARG A 121 0.13 -3.73 11.38
C ARG A 121 -1.17 -4.05 10.64
N ILE A 122 -1.07 -4.66 9.45
CA ILE A 122 -2.24 -4.93 8.61
C ILE A 122 -3.12 -6.04 9.22
N GLU A 123 -2.53 -7.11 9.75
CA GLU A 123 -3.30 -8.18 10.40
C GLU A 123 -4.05 -7.70 11.65
N ASP A 124 -3.41 -6.87 12.49
CA ASP A 124 -4.07 -6.32 13.68
C ASP A 124 -5.23 -5.39 13.30
N LEU A 125 -5.05 -4.52 12.30
CA LEU A 125 -6.11 -3.66 11.79
C LEU A 125 -7.27 -4.47 11.19
N LEU A 126 -6.99 -5.48 10.37
CA LEU A 126 -8.00 -6.37 9.80
C LEU A 126 -8.77 -7.12 10.89
N ARG A 127 -8.09 -7.58 11.95
CA ARG A 127 -8.74 -8.25 13.08
C ARG A 127 -9.71 -7.31 13.79
N LEU A 128 -9.28 -6.07 14.06
CA LEU A 128 -10.11 -5.07 14.72
C LEU A 128 -11.32 -4.69 13.85
N TRP A 129 -11.08 -4.42 12.57
CA TRP A 129 -12.13 -4.03 11.62
C TRP A 129 -13.22 -5.11 11.46
N ARG A 130 -12.83 -6.39 11.36
CA ARG A 130 -13.79 -7.52 11.26
C ARG A 130 -14.57 -7.82 12.53
N SER A 131 -14.17 -7.23 13.66
CA SER A 131 -14.80 -7.42 14.97
C SER A 131 -15.79 -6.31 15.33
N GLN A 132 -15.92 -5.30 14.47
CA GLN A 132 -16.91 -4.22 14.56
C GLN A 132 -18.22 -4.66 13.90
#